data_AF-U3MHF2-F1
#
_entry.id   AF-U3MHF2-F1
#
_cell.length_a   1.000
_cell.length_b   1.000
_cell.length_c   1.000
_cell.angle_alpha   90.00
_cell.angle_beta   90.00
_cell.angle_gamma   90.00
#
_symmetry.space_group_name_H-M   'P 1'
#
loop_
_entity.id
_entity.type
_entity.pdbx_description
1 polymer ?
#
loop_
_entity_poly.entity_id
_entity_poly.type
_entity_poly.pdbx_seq_one_letter_code
_entity_poly.pdbx_strand_id
1 'polypeptide(L)'
;VPFFTNKVVQQYRHGWEAEAAAVVEDVKKNPDAALSGTVIRRRLQLMMYNNMYRIMFDRRFESEDDPIFQRLRALNGERSRLAQSFEYNYGDFIPILRPFLKGYLKICKEVKETRLKLFKDYFVDERKKLGSTTSTNNNELKCAIDHILDAQRKGEINEDNVLYIVENINVAAIETTL
;
A
#
# COMPACT_ATOMS: atom_id res chain seq x y z
N VAL A 1 8.18 -4.37 17.56
CA VAL A 1 7.94 -3.28 16.58
C VAL A 1 7.96 -3.90 15.19
N PRO A 2 6.83 -3.89 14.45
CA PRO A 2 6.61 -4.81 13.33
C PRO A 2 7.21 -4.38 11.98
N PHE A 3 7.68 -3.14 11.85
CA PHE A 3 8.15 -2.61 10.55
C PHE A 3 9.64 -2.27 10.50
N PHE A 4 10.15 -1.57 11.50
CA PHE A 4 11.45 -0.89 11.39
C PHE A 4 12.47 -1.48 12.36
N THR A 5 12.89 -2.73 12.11
CA THR A 5 13.97 -3.38 12.89
C THR A 5 14.90 -4.15 11.97
N ASN A 6 16.16 -4.34 12.40
CA ASN A 6 17.13 -5.17 11.67
C ASN A 6 16.61 -6.59 11.42
N LYS A 7 15.79 -7.14 12.32
CA LYS A 7 15.19 -8.46 12.15
C LYS A 7 14.25 -8.51 10.94
N VAL A 8 13.41 -7.49 10.76
CA VAL A 8 12.52 -7.37 9.60
C VAL A 8 13.34 -7.28 8.31
N VAL A 9 14.42 -6.50 8.31
CA VAL A 9 15.34 -6.43 7.15
C VAL A 9 15.90 -7.80 6.79
N GLN A 10 16.46 -8.53 7.77
CA GLN A 10 17.03 -9.86 7.51
C GLN A 10 15.98 -10.87 7.07
N GLN A 11 14.74 -10.75 7.55
CA GLN A 11 13.62 -11.60 7.17
C GLN A 11 13.19 -11.39 5.71
N TYR A 12 13.11 -10.14 5.24
CA TYR A 12 12.54 -9.84 3.92
C TYR A 12 13.55 -9.56 2.81
N ARG A 13 14.85 -9.37 3.12
CA ARG A 13 15.89 -9.03 2.11
C ARG A 13 15.91 -9.95 0.89
N HIS A 14 15.74 -11.26 1.09
CA HIS A 14 15.74 -12.24 0.01
C HIS A 14 14.53 -12.09 -0.91
N GLY A 15 13.39 -11.65 -0.37
CA GLY A 15 12.23 -11.27 -1.17
C GLY A 15 12.51 -10.03 -2.01
N TRP A 16 13.19 -9.03 -1.45
CA TRP A 16 13.54 -7.80 -2.18
C TRP A 16 14.56 -8.07 -3.29
N GLU A 17 15.56 -8.90 -3.02
CA GLU A 17 16.54 -9.38 -4.01
C GLU A 17 15.85 -10.12 -5.16
N ALA A 18 14.89 -10.99 -4.84
CA ALA A 18 14.12 -11.74 -5.85
C ALA A 18 13.22 -10.82 -6.70
N GLU A 19 12.56 -9.84 -6.09
CA GLU A 19 11.74 -8.87 -6.84
C GLU A 19 12.61 -7.98 -7.74
N ALA A 20 13.81 -7.59 -7.29
CA ALA A 20 14.77 -6.86 -8.13
C ALA A 20 15.28 -7.73 -9.30
N ALA A 21 15.59 -9.00 -9.06
CA ALA A 21 15.96 -9.93 -10.11
C ALA A 21 14.82 -10.12 -11.14
N ALA A 22 13.56 -10.20 -10.67
CA ALA A 22 12.40 -10.29 -11.55
C ALA A 22 12.24 -9.05 -12.44
N VAL A 23 12.48 -7.84 -11.91
CA VAL A 23 12.50 -6.61 -12.74
C VAL A 23 13.51 -6.73 -13.88
N VAL A 24 14.74 -7.18 -13.57
CA VAL A 24 15.79 -7.34 -14.58
C VAL A 24 15.36 -8.33 -15.66
N GLU A 25 14.80 -9.48 -15.28
CA GLU A 25 14.35 -10.49 -16.23
C GLU A 25 13.18 -10.01 -17.09
N ASP A 26 12.23 -9.26 -16.53
CA ASP A 26 11.10 -8.71 -17.29
C ASP A 26 11.55 -7.61 -18.27
N VAL A 27 12.52 -6.78 -17.87
CA VAL A 27 13.11 -5.75 -18.75
C VAL A 27 13.90 -6.40 -19.89
N LYS A 28 14.69 -7.45 -19.62
CA LYS A 28 15.43 -8.19 -20.67
C LYS A 28 14.50 -8.86 -21.68
N LYS A 29 13.34 -9.35 -21.24
CA LYS A 29 12.36 -10.01 -22.10
C LYS A 29 11.58 -9.03 -22.97
N ASN A 30 11.56 -7.75 -22.63
CA ASN A 30 10.85 -6.71 -23.38
C ASN A 30 11.73 -6.19 -24.54
N PRO A 31 11.39 -6.48 -25.81
CA PRO A 31 12.18 -6.03 -26.95
C PRO A 31 12.26 -4.49 -27.04
N ASP A 32 11.19 -3.79 -26.63
CA ASP A 32 11.14 -2.33 -26.65
C ASP A 32 12.18 -1.72 -25.70
N ALA A 33 12.52 -2.39 -24.60
CA ALA A 33 13.52 -1.90 -23.65
C ALA A 33 14.91 -1.74 -24.29
N ALA A 34 15.24 -2.57 -25.30
CA ALA A 34 16.50 -2.50 -26.02
C ALA A 34 16.44 -1.61 -27.29
N LEU A 35 15.24 -1.36 -27.81
CA LEU A 35 15.04 -0.66 -29.10
C LEU A 35 14.59 0.79 -28.92
N SER A 36 13.38 0.98 -28.39
CA SER A 36 12.69 2.28 -28.30
C SER A 36 12.78 2.90 -26.91
N GLY A 37 13.19 2.11 -25.91
CA GLY A 37 13.15 2.46 -24.50
C GLY A 37 11.79 2.17 -23.87
N THR A 38 11.79 1.97 -22.56
CA THR A 38 10.58 1.71 -21.78
C THR A 38 10.51 2.58 -20.54
N VAL A 39 9.29 2.87 -20.07
CA VAL A 39 9.07 3.58 -18.81
C VAL A 39 9.26 2.59 -17.65
N ILE A 40 10.52 2.30 -17.32
CA ILE A 40 10.90 1.30 -16.31
C ILE A 40 10.28 1.55 -14.92
N ARG A 41 9.94 2.81 -14.62
CA ARG A 41 9.20 3.20 -13.40
C ARG A 41 7.93 2.37 -13.21
N ARG A 42 7.23 1.96 -14.27
CA ARG A 42 6.00 1.15 -14.17
C ARG A 42 6.28 -0.22 -13.55
N ARG A 43 7.32 -0.90 -14.03
CA ARG A 43 7.74 -2.21 -13.50
C ARG A 43 8.39 -2.12 -12.11
N LEU A 44 9.17 -1.06 -11.87
CA LEU A 44 9.74 -0.77 -10.54
C LEU A 44 8.65 -0.44 -9.51
N GLN A 45 7.54 0.17 -9.93
CA GLN A 45 6.40 0.40 -9.05
C GLN A 45 5.85 -0.93 -8.54
N LEU A 46 5.61 -1.91 -9.41
CA LEU A 46 5.18 -3.25 -9.00
C LEU A 46 6.15 -3.88 -7.98
N MET A 47 7.46 -3.77 -8.21
CA MET A 47 8.49 -4.24 -7.27
C MET A 47 8.32 -3.60 -5.88
N MET A 48 8.13 -2.29 -5.82
CA MET A 48 7.93 -1.58 -4.56
C MET A 48 6.63 -1.98 -3.84
N TYR A 49 5.54 -2.17 -4.58
CA TYR A 49 4.30 -2.71 -4.03
C TYR A 49 4.53 -4.12 -3.48
N ASN A 50 5.18 -5.01 -4.22
CA ASN A 50 5.47 -6.38 -3.76
C ASN A 50 6.33 -6.39 -2.49
N ASN A 51 7.38 -5.56 -2.44
CA ASN A 51 8.25 -5.45 -1.26
C ASN A 51 7.46 -4.99 -0.01
N MET A 52 6.63 -3.95 -0.15
CA MET A 52 5.86 -3.40 0.97
C MET A 52 4.70 -4.31 1.39
N TYR A 53 3.99 -4.91 0.44
CA TYR A 53 2.86 -5.80 0.73
C TYR A 53 3.30 -7.15 1.28
N ARG A 54 4.52 -7.60 0.96
CA ARG A 54 5.11 -8.77 1.60
C ARG A 54 5.40 -8.53 3.08
N ILE A 55 5.92 -7.35 3.43
CA ILE A 55 6.12 -6.96 4.84
C ILE A 55 4.78 -6.81 5.57
N MET A 56 3.83 -6.11 4.94
CA MET A 56 2.55 -5.78 5.57
C MET A 56 1.63 -7.00 5.72
N PHE A 57 1.49 -7.81 4.66
CA PHE A 57 0.44 -8.81 4.52
C PHE A 57 0.94 -10.20 4.08
N ASP A 58 2.26 -10.38 3.91
CA ASP A 58 2.86 -11.57 3.28
C ASP A 58 2.26 -11.89 1.91
N ARG A 59 1.96 -10.84 1.12
CA ARG A 59 1.32 -10.94 -0.20
C ARG A 59 2.16 -10.25 -1.27
N ARG A 60 2.06 -10.75 -2.51
CA ARG A 60 2.59 -10.12 -3.72
C ARG A 60 1.51 -10.06 -4.80
N PHE A 61 1.69 -9.15 -5.76
CA PHE A 61 0.92 -9.05 -6.99
C PHE A 61 1.65 -9.80 -8.10
N GLU A 62 0.90 -10.46 -8.97
CA GLU A 62 1.47 -11.37 -9.97
C GLU A 62 2.15 -10.63 -11.12
N SER A 63 1.55 -9.53 -11.58
CA SER A 63 2.01 -8.77 -12.74
C SER A 63 1.55 -7.31 -12.67
N GLU A 64 1.99 -6.50 -13.63
CA GLU A 64 1.51 -5.12 -13.78
C GLU A 64 0.02 -5.07 -14.13
N ASP A 65 -0.57 -6.14 -14.67
CA ASP A 65 -1.99 -6.23 -15.05
C ASP A 65 -2.87 -6.84 -13.95
N ASP A 66 -2.30 -7.14 -12.78
CA ASP A 66 -3.08 -7.63 -11.64
C ASP A 66 -4.24 -6.66 -11.30
N PRO A 67 -5.50 -7.14 -11.27
CA PRO A 67 -6.66 -6.27 -11.09
C PRO A 67 -6.65 -5.48 -9.77
N ILE A 68 -6.11 -6.06 -8.70
CA ILE A 68 -6.04 -5.42 -7.38
C ILE A 68 -4.92 -4.38 -7.38
N PHE A 69 -3.77 -4.72 -7.97
CA PHE A 69 -2.66 -3.78 -8.17
C PHE A 69 -3.09 -2.54 -8.96
N GLN A 70 -3.76 -2.73 -10.09
CA GLN A 70 -4.25 -1.62 -10.92
C GLN A 70 -5.25 -0.74 -10.16
N ARG A 71 -6.17 -1.33 -9.40
CA ARG A 71 -7.11 -0.59 -8.54
C ARG A 71 -6.38 0.21 -7.45
N LEU A 72 -5.41 -0.40 -6.78
CA LEU A 72 -4.60 0.27 -5.75
C LEU A 72 -3.81 1.45 -6.33
N ARG A 73 -3.17 1.23 -7.48
CA ARG A 73 -2.39 2.25 -8.19
C ARG A 73 -3.28 3.43 -8.59
N ALA A 74 -4.45 3.17 -9.15
CA ALA A 74 -5.41 4.20 -9.55
C ALA A 74 -5.87 5.04 -8.33
N LEU A 75 -6.25 4.38 -7.23
CA LEU A 75 -6.68 5.08 -6.01
C LEU A 75 -5.54 5.87 -5.35
N ASN A 76 -4.33 5.33 -5.33
CA ASN A 76 -3.16 6.03 -4.79
C ASN A 76 -2.81 7.26 -5.66
N GLY A 77 -2.91 7.13 -6.98
CA GLY A 77 -2.74 8.25 -7.92
C GLY A 77 -3.79 9.34 -7.71
N GLU A 78 -5.06 8.97 -7.62
CA GLU A 78 -6.17 9.92 -7.41
C GLU A 78 -6.07 10.65 -6.07
N ARG A 79 -5.73 9.92 -5.00
CA ARG A 79 -5.50 10.50 -3.67
C ARG A 79 -4.35 11.53 -3.70
N SER A 80 -3.24 11.19 -4.36
CA SER A 80 -2.09 12.11 -4.49
C SER A 80 -2.43 13.32 -5.37
N ARG A 81 -3.20 13.14 -6.45
CA ARG A 81 -3.70 14.22 -7.30
C ARG A 81 -4.58 15.21 -6.51
N LEU A 82 -5.51 14.69 -5.71
CA LEU A 82 -6.38 15.53 -4.87
C LEU A 82 -5.56 16.28 -3.81
N ALA A 83 -4.65 15.61 -3.12
CA ALA A 83 -3.83 16.24 -2.08
C ALA A 83 -2.82 17.27 -2.60
N GLN A 84 -2.55 17.32 -3.91
CA GLN A 84 -1.59 18.25 -4.54
C GLN A 84 -2.27 19.26 -5.48
N SER A 85 -3.60 19.23 -5.61
CA SER A 85 -4.32 20.15 -6.49
C SER A 85 -4.34 21.56 -5.92
N PHE A 86 -4.05 22.57 -6.76
CA PHE A 86 -4.20 23.97 -6.37
C PHE A 86 -5.67 24.42 -6.25
N GLU A 87 -6.63 23.61 -6.72
CA GLU A 87 -8.05 23.96 -6.78
C GLU A 87 -8.68 24.19 -5.40
N TYR A 88 -8.13 23.62 -4.33
CA TYR A 88 -8.67 23.77 -2.98
C TYR A 88 -7.93 24.81 -2.12
N ASN A 89 -6.78 25.31 -2.58
CA ASN A 89 -5.87 26.16 -1.81
C ASN A 89 -6.55 27.40 -1.22
N TYR A 90 -7.55 27.98 -1.91
CA TYR A 90 -8.24 29.17 -1.42
C TYR A 90 -8.94 28.94 -0.07
N GLY A 91 -9.48 27.74 0.18
CA GLY A 91 -10.12 27.43 1.46
C GLY A 91 -9.11 27.07 2.57
N ASP A 92 -7.89 26.70 2.19
CA ASP A 92 -6.79 26.50 3.14
C ASP A 92 -6.18 27.83 3.57
N PHE A 93 -5.87 28.72 2.62
CA PHE A 93 -5.28 30.03 2.90
C PHE A 93 -6.28 31.05 3.45
N ILE A 94 -7.55 30.97 3.05
CA ILE A 94 -8.59 31.92 3.46
C ILE A 94 -9.74 31.13 4.12
N PRO A 95 -9.68 30.89 5.45
CA PRO A 95 -10.60 29.99 6.13
C PRO A 95 -12.09 30.31 5.97
N ILE A 96 -12.46 31.59 5.75
CA ILE A 96 -13.85 32.00 5.52
C ILE A 96 -14.43 31.42 4.22
N LEU A 97 -13.58 31.02 3.26
CA LEU A 97 -13.98 30.41 2.00
C LEU A 97 -14.13 28.87 2.07
N ARG A 98 -13.79 28.24 3.20
CA ARG A 98 -13.94 26.78 3.38
C ARG A 98 -15.33 26.23 3.06
N PRO A 99 -16.46 26.92 3.34
CA PRO A 99 -17.78 26.41 2.97
C PRO A 99 -17.97 26.14 1.46
N PHE A 100 -17.20 26.78 0.59
CA PHE A 100 -17.23 26.55 -0.86
C PHE A 100 -16.49 25.27 -1.29
N LEU A 101 -15.62 24.71 -0.44
CA LEU A 101 -14.93 23.45 -0.69
C LEU A 101 -15.80 22.21 -0.46
N LYS A 102 -17.08 22.34 -0.08
CA LYS A 102 -17.96 21.19 0.21
C LYS A 102 -17.95 20.13 -0.90
N GLY A 103 -18.01 20.55 -2.17
CA GLY A 103 -17.95 19.64 -3.32
C GLY A 103 -16.61 18.92 -3.41
N TYR A 104 -15.51 19.66 -3.26
CA TYR A 104 -14.15 19.12 -3.29
C TYR A 104 -13.91 18.11 -2.16
N LEU A 105 -14.28 18.47 -0.92
CA LEU A 105 -14.15 17.62 0.26
C LEU A 105 -15.03 16.36 0.17
N LYS A 106 -16.17 16.44 -0.52
CA LYS A 106 -17.00 15.26 -0.81
C LYS A 106 -16.25 14.26 -1.70
N ILE A 107 -15.58 14.73 -2.75
CA ILE A 107 -14.75 13.88 -3.62
C ILE A 107 -13.59 13.26 -2.82
N CYS A 108 -12.88 14.06 -2.02
CA CYS A 108 -11.81 13.54 -1.15
C CYS A 108 -12.33 12.45 -0.18
N LYS A 109 -13.53 12.65 0.37
CA LYS A 109 -14.18 11.67 1.25
C LYS A 109 -14.51 10.37 0.50
N GLU A 110 -15.09 10.45 -0.69
CA GLU A 110 -15.44 9.26 -1.50
C GLU A 110 -14.19 8.46 -1.90
N VAL A 111 -13.11 9.14 -2.30
CA VAL A 111 -11.82 8.50 -2.61
C VAL A 111 -11.23 7.82 -1.38
N LYS A 112 -11.25 8.51 -0.22
CA LYS A 112 -10.80 7.94 1.05
C LYS A 112 -11.60 6.68 1.42
N GLU A 113 -12.93 6.75 1.41
CA GLU A 113 -13.81 5.64 1.78
C GLU A 113 -13.62 4.43 0.85
N THR A 114 -13.51 4.67 -0.46
CA THR A 114 -13.26 3.62 -1.45
C THR A 114 -11.92 2.92 -1.20
N ARG A 115 -10.88 3.70 -0.88
CA ARG A 115 -9.53 3.19 -0.61
C ARG A 115 -9.46 2.40 0.70
N LEU A 116 -10.06 2.92 1.77
CA LEU A 116 -10.14 2.21 3.06
C LEU A 116 -10.93 0.90 2.92
N LYS A 117 -12.03 0.91 2.17
CA LYS A 117 -12.81 -0.30 1.87
C LYS A 117 -11.97 -1.34 1.11
N LEU A 118 -11.19 -0.92 0.11
CA LEU A 118 -10.29 -1.83 -0.60
C LEU A 118 -9.25 -2.48 0.33
N PHE A 119 -8.62 -1.69 1.23
CA PHE A 119 -7.68 -2.24 2.22
C PHE A 119 -8.36 -3.21 3.17
N LYS A 120 -9.55 -2.87 3.64
CA LYS A 120 -10.33 -3.70 4.55
C LYS A 120 -10.69 -5.03 3.89
N ASP A 121 -11.35 -4.99 2.74
CA ASP A 121 -11.96 -6.15 2.10
C ASP A 121 -10.90 -7.16 1.58
N TYR A 122 -9.80 -6.66 1.01
CA TYR A 122 -8.81 -7.50 0.31
C TYR A 122 -7.55 -7.82 1.11
N PHE A 123 -7.32 -7.17 2.26
CA PHE A 123 -6.06 -7.38 2.99
C PHE A 123 -6.32 -7.61 4.48
N VAL A 124 -7.02 -6.68 5.15
CA VAL A 124 -7.22 -6.77 6.59
C VAL A 124 -8.18 -7.92 6.94
N ASP A 125 -9.32 -8.01 6.27
CA ASP A 125 -10.31 -9.06 6.56
C ASP A 125 -9.84 -10.44 6.09
N GLU A 126 -9.11 -10.53 4.98
CA GLU A 126 -8.44 -11.77 4.56
C GLU A 126 -7.48 -12.25 5.66
N ARG A 127 -6.67 -11.36 6.23
CA ARG A 127 -5.75 -11.73 7.30
C ARG A 127 -6.48 -12.13 8.59
N LYS A 128 -7.55 -11.40 8.96
CA LYS A 128 -8.40 -11.77 10.11
C LYS A 128 -8.98 -13.18 9.94
N LYS A 129 -9.42 -13.54 8.73
CA LYS A 129 -9.92 -14.89 8.42
C LYS A 129 -8.83 -15.94 8.57
N LEU A 130 -7.64 -15.72 8.00
CA LEU A 130 -6.50 -16.64 8.13
C LEU A 130 -6.13 -16.89 9.60
N GLY A 131 -6.06 -15.83 10.40
CA GLY A 131 -5.78 -15.92 11.83
C GLY A 131 -6.88 -16.60 12.66
N SER A 132 -8.10 -16.76 12.12
CA SER A 132 -9.19 -17.50 12.76
C SER A 132 -9.19 -18.99 12.43
N THR A 133 -8.61 -19.38 11.28
CA THR A 133 -8.58 -20.76 10.78
C THR A 133 -7.32 -21.53 11.18
N THR A 134 -6.19 -20.85 11.37
CA THR A 134 -4.93 -21.50 11.69
C THR A 134 -4.75 -21.56 13.21
N SER A 135 -4.83 -22.76 13.79
CA SER A 135 -4.52 -23.00 15.20
C SER A 135 -3.09 -22.56 15.49
N THR A 136 -2.90 -21.84 16.61
CA THR A 136 -1.70 -21.13 17.06
C THR A 136 -0.47 -22.03 17.19
N ASN A 137 0.15 -22.44 16.08
CA ASN A 137 1.51 -22.96 16.12
C ASN A 137 2.45 -21.76 16.27
N ASN A 138 3.12 -21.68 17.42
CA ASN A 138 4.06 -20.61 17.82
C ASN A 138 5.27 -20.38 16.86
N ASN A 139 5.34 -21.10 15.73
CA ASN A 139 6.42 -21.04 14.75
C ASN A 139 6.02 -20.39 13.41
N GLU A 140 4.77 -19.96 13.20
CA GLU A 140 4.42 -19.21 11.99
C GLU A 140 4.93 -17.77 12.08
N LEU A 141 5.71 -17.37 11.08
CA LEU A 141 6.25 -16.00 10.97
C LEU A 141 5.09 -15.01 10.81
N LYS A 142 4.84 -14.23 11.86
CA LYS A 142 3.88 -13.12 11.82
C LYS A 142 4.36 -12.05 10.85
N CYS A 143 3.47 -11.59 9.97
CA CYS A 143 3.70 -10.40 9.17
C CYS A 143 3.23 -9.15 9.94
N ALA A 144 3.50 -7.97 9.40
CA ALA A 144 3.35 -6.76 10.20
C ALA A 144 1.90 -6.45 10.61
N ILE A 145 0.92 -6.77 9.74
CA ILE A 145 -0.50 -6.61 10.07
C ILE A 145 -0.94 -7.49 11.24
N ASP A 146 -0.33 -8.66 11.46
CA ASP A 146 -0.70 -9.55 12.58
C ASP A 146 -0.41 -8.89 13.92
N HIS A 147 0.73 -8.22 14.01
CA HIS A 147 1.10 -7.46 15.19
C HIS A 147 0.15 -6.28 15.43
N ILE A 148 -0.32 -5.63 14.37
CA ILE A 148 -1.31 -4.55 14.46
C ILE A 148 -2.67 -5.11 14.93
N LEU A 149 -3.12 -6.23 14.36
CA LEU A 149 -4.36 -6.90 14.75
C LEU A 149 -4.29 -7.45 16.18
N ASP A 150 -3.12 -7.92 16.63
CA ASP A 150 -2.88 -8.28 18.03
C ASP A 150 -3.07 -7.08 18.97
N ALA A 151 -2.53 -5.91 18.62
CA ALA A 151 -2.73 -4.68 19.40
C ALA A 151 -4.21 -4.26 19.42
N GLN A 152 -4.92 -4.40 18.30
CA GLN A 152 -6.36 -4.17 18.23
C GLN A 152 -7.13 -5.12 19.17
N ARG A 153 -6.81 -6.42 19.16
CA ARG A 153 -7.43 -7.42 20.05
C ARG A 153 -7.20 -7.15 21.53
N LYS A 154 -6.05 -6.58 21.87
CA LYS A 154 -5.71 -6.15 23.24
C LYS A 154 -6.40 -4.84 23.66
N GLY A 155 -7.12 -4.19 22.75
CA GLY A 155 -7.76 -2.90 22.99
C GLY A 155 -6.79 -1.71 23.00
N GLU A 156 -5.56 -1.88 22.52
CA GLU A 156 -4.56 -0.80 22.45
C GLU A 156 -4.89 0.20 21.33
N ILE A 157 -5.52 -0.27 20.26
CA ILE A 157 -5.93 0.53 19.09
C ILE A 157 -7.30 0.06 18.56
N ASN A 158 -7.99 0.91 17.81
CA ASN A 158 -9.27 0.58 17.18
C ASN A 158 -9.12 0.21 15.69
N GLU A 159 -10.22 -0.19 15.04
CA GLU A 159 -10.20 -0.60 13.63
C GLU A 159 -9.78 0.53 12.67
N ASP A 160 -10.22 1.76 12.94
CA ASP A 160 -9.81 2.92 12.14
C ASP A 160 -8.29 3.12 12.22
N ASN A 161 -7.69 2.96 13.41
CA ASN A 161 -6.24 3.03 13.57
C ASN A 161 -5.52 1.98 12.73
N VAL A 162 -6.03 0.74 12.66
CA VAL A 162 -5.47 -0.32 11.80
C VAL A 162 -5.45 0.13 10.35
N LEU A 163 -6.59 0.62 9.84
CA LEU A 163 -6.72 1.05 8.46
C LEU A 163 -5.85 2.29 8.15
N TYR A 164 -5.76 3.25 9.07
CA TYR A 164 -4.90 4.41 8.91
C TYR A 164 -3.41 4.05 8.89
N ILE A 165 -2.97 3.05 9.67
CA ILE A 165 -1.58 2.57 9.60
C ILE A 165 -1.29 1.99 8.21
N VAL A 166 -2.19 1.17 7.66
CA VAL A 166 -2.06 0.61 6.30
C VAL A 166 -2.03 1.72 5.25
N GLU A 167 -2.93 2.70 5.37
CA GLU A 167 -3.00 3.85 4.47
C GLU A 167 -1.71 4.68 4.49
N ASN A 168 -1.16 4.96 5.68
CA ASN A 168 0.04 5.76 5.85
C ASN A 168 1.28 5.06 5.28
N ILE A 169 1.44 3.76 5.53
CA ILE A 169 2.59 3.00 5.01
C ILE A 169 2.56 2.94 3.49
N ASN A 170 1.40 2.68 2.89
CA ASN A 170 1.23 2.66 1.43
C ASN A 170 1.74 3.94 0.77
N VAL A 171 1.56 5.07 1.44
CA VAL A 171 1.88 6.38 0.90
C VAL A 171 3.33 6.75 1.18
N ALA A 172 3.77 6.51 2.40
CA ALA A 172 5.07 6.96 2.88
C ALA A 172 6.22 6.08 2.40
N ALA A 173 5.95 4.86 1.93
CA ALA A 173 7.01 3.90 1.59
C ALA A 173 7.09 3.53 0.11
N ILE A 174 5.97 3.54 -0.64
CA ILE A 174 5.96 3.06 -2.02
C ILE A 174 6.43 4.15 -2.99
N GLU A 175 5.69 5.25 -3.11
CA GLU A 175 6.00 6.32 -4.08
C GLU A 175 7.25 7.12 -3.71
N THR A 176 7.63 7.15 -2.44
CA THR A 176 8.80 7.88 -1.94
C THR A 176 10.12 7.17 -2.26
N THR A 177 10.11 5.84 -2.31
CA THR A 177 11.31 5.03 -2.59
C THR A 177 11.49 4.79 -4.09
N LEU A 178 10.39 4.85 -4.86
CA LEU A 178 10.35 4.67 -6.31
C LEU A 178 10.84 5.90 -7.10
#